data_AF-A0A0D8XTJ2-F1
#
_entry.id   AF-A0A0D8XTJ2-F1
#
_cell.length_a   1.000
_cell.length_b   1.000
_cell.length_c   1.000
_cell.angle_alpha   90.00
_cell.angle_beta   90.00
_cell.angle_gamma   90.00
#
_symmetry.space_group_name_H-M   'P 1'
#
loop_
_entity.id
_entity.type
_entity.pdbx_description
1 polymer ?
#
loop_
_entity_poly.entity_id
_entity_poly.type
_entity_poly.pdbx_seq_one_letter_code
_entity_poly.pdbx_strand_id
1 'polypeptide(L)'
;MEKHFDSWYLALPSEKNMSSVSSTTRELFYAAGFTNNDEGSADLEITSAGFQFLLLNSVQQVWTYIIEYLKLETSKGCDIKSILDLLIRVVLCVARGNFSQTAFEIDNNWTSDQMTLLMHMRELGLVFIRKRKDG
;
A
#
# COMPACT_ATOMS: atom_id res chain seq x y z
N MET A 1 29.31 9.65 -7.30
CA MET A 1 29.15 8.53 -6.34
C MET A 1 27.65 8.30 -6.22
N GLU A 2 27.12 7.52 -7.15
CA GLU A 2 25.70 7.17 -7.24
C GLU A 2 25.33 6.30 -6.04
N LYS A 3 24.40 6.78 -5.22
CA LYS A 3 23.81 5.96 -4.18
C LYS A 3 22.81 5.02 -4.87
N HIS A 4 23.13 3.73 -4.83
CA HIS A 4 22.20 2.64 -5.06
C HIS A 4 20.88 2.93 -4.32
N PHE A 5 19.82 3.17 -5.08
CA PHE A 5 18.45 3.10 -4.55
C PHE A 5 18.15 1.63 -4.36
N ASP A 6 18.10 1.19 -3.10
CA ASP A 6 17.69 -0.16 -2.75
C ASP A 6 16.31 -0.46 -3.35
N SER A 7 16.23 -1.67 -3.89
CA SER A 7 15.12 -2.26 -4.62
C SER A 7 13.78 -2.08 -3.88
N TRP A 8 12.96 -1.13 -4.33
CA TRP A 8 11.56 -0.97 -3.91
C TRP A 8 10.69 -2.00 -4.62
N TYR A 9 10.90 -3.28 -4.31
CA TYR A 9 9.99 -4.33 -4.75
C TYR A 9 8.90 -4.49 -3.69
N LEU A 10 7.65 -4.31 -4.13
CA LEU A 10 6.53 -4.79 -3.35
C LEU A 10 6.56 -6.32 -3.41
N ALA A 11 7.29 -6.95 -2.49
CA ALA A 11 7.44 -8.39 -2.48
C ALA A 11 6.08 -9.05 -2.22
N LEU A 12 5.68 -9.97 -3.10
CA LEU A 12 4.54 -10.83 -2.83
C LEU A 12 4.81 -11.68 -1.59
N PRO A 13 3.79 -12.00 -0.79
CA PRO A 13 3.92 -12.96 0.28
C PRO A 13 4.41 -14.30 -0.30
N SER A 14 5.50 -14.83 0.26
CA SER A 14 5.94 -16.21 0.08
C SER A 14 5.87 -16.92 1.43
N GLU A 15 5.87 -18.26 1.45
CA GLU A 15 5.77 -19.06 2.68
C GLU A 15 6.80 -18.66 3.75
N LYS A 16 8.01 -18.27 3.34
CA LYS A 16 9.07 -17.82 4.25
C LYS A 16 8.88 -16.40 4.81
N ASN A 17 7.99 -15.60 4.21
CA ASN A 17 7.74 -14.20 4.57
C ASN A 17 6.28 -13.92 4.98
N MET A 18 5.48 -14.97 5.24
CA MET A 18 4.06 -14.83 5.61
C MET A 18 3.82 -14.02 6.88
N SER A 19 4.79 -13.94 7.79
CA SER A 19 4.72 -13.10 8.99
C SER A 19 5.07 -11.63 8.75
N SER A 20 5.58 -11.29 7.56
CA SER A 20 6.08 -9.96 7.21
C SER A 20 5.12 -9.16 6.32
N VAL A 21 4.12 -9.80 5.71
CA VAL A 21 3.14 -9.16 4.82
C VAL A 21 1.82 -8.98 5.57
N SER A 22 1.28 -7.75 5.60
CA SER A 22 0.05 -7.45 6.34
C SER A 22 -1.15 -8.25 5.82
N SER A 23 -2.09 -8.59 6.72
CA SER A 23 -3.31 -9.32 6.38
C SER A 23 -4.11 -8.63 5.27
N THR A 24 -4.12 -7.29 5.26
CA THR A 24 -4.75 -6.47 4.22
C THR A 24 -4.11 -6.73 2.85
N THR A 25 -2.79 -6.79 2.77
CA THR A 25 -2.10 -7.03 1.50
C THR A 25 -2.39 -8.43 0.95
N ARG A 26 -2.53 -9.43 1.83
CA ARG A 26 -2.93 -10.78 1.44
C ARG A 26 -4.36 -10.81 0.90
N GLU A 27 -5.29 -10.16 1.60
CA GLU A 27 -6.68 -10.04 1.17
C GLU A 27 -6.78 -9.33 -0.19
N LEU A 28 -6.01 -8.24 -0.37
CA LEU A 28 -5.96 -7.50 -1.63
C LEU A 28 -5.43 -8.37 -2.78
N PHE A 29 -4.34 -9.10 -2.58
CA PHE A 29 -3.79 -9.97 -3.63
C PHE A 29 -4.70 -11.13 -3.97
N TYR A 30 -5.43 -11.66 -2.99
CA TYR A 30 -6.46 -12.65 -3.25
C TYR A 30 -7.63 -12.04 -4.04
N ALA A 31 -8.17 -10.89 -3.60
CA ALA A 31 -9.29 -10.21 -4.26
C ALA A 31 -8.94 -9.72 -5.68
N ALA A 32 -7.69 -9.33 -5.92
CA ALA A 32 -7.17 -8.95 -7.23
C ALA A 32 -6.85 -10.15 -8.14
N GLY A 33 -6.96 -11.39 -7.63
CA GLY A 33 -6.63 -12.60 -8.36
C GLY A 33 -5.13 -12.78 -8.62
N PHE A 34 -4.26 -12.14 -7.83
CA PHE A 34 -2.80 -12.32 -7.89
C PHE A 34 -2.34 -13.58 -7.18
N THR A 35 -3.13 -14.05 -6.22
CA THR A 35 -2.87 -15.27 -5.46
C THR A 35 -4.13 -16.10 -5.34
N ASN A 36 -3.99 -17.42 -5.40
CA ASN A 36 -5.04 -18.36 -5.04
C ASN A 36 -4.82 -18.86 -3.61
N ASN A 37 -5.90 -18.92 -2.84
CA ASN A 37 -5.98 -19.74 -1.64
C ASN A 37 -6.75 -20.99 -2.05
N ASP A 38 -6.06 -22.09 -2.34
CA ASP A 38 -6.75 -23.37 -2.44
C ASP A 38 -7.06 -23.82 -1.01
N GLU A 39 -8.34 -24.00 -0.66
CA GLU A 39 -8.80 -24.22 0.73
C GLU A 39 -8.28 -25.53 1.37
N GLY A 40 -7.43 -26.28 0.67
CA GLY A 40 -6.80 -27.53 1.14
C GLY A 40 -5.27 -27.56 1.15
N SER A 41 -4.57 -26.55 0.59
CA SER A 41 -3.10 -26.48 0.63
C SER A 41 -2.63 -25.27 1.42
N ALA A 42 -1.65 -25.47 2.30
CA ALA A 42 -1.03 -24.37 3.05
C ALA A 42 -0.24 -23.41 2.14
N ASP A 43 -0.03 -23.81 0.89
CA ASP A 43 0.81 -23.13 -0.08
C ASP A 43 0.00 -22.07 -0.84
N LEU A 44 0.37 -20.80 -0.65
CA LEU A 44 -0.15 -19.68 -1.42
C LEU A 44 0.37 -19.76 -2.86
N GLU A 45 -0.49 -20.02 -3.82
CA GLU A 45 -0.11 -20.10 -5.22
C GLU A 45 -0.25 -18.74 -5.92
N ILE A 46 0.81 -18.28 -6.56
CA ILE A 46 0.80 -17.07 -7.38
C ILE A 46 0.19 -17.36 -8.75
N THR A 47 -0.78 -16.56 -9.15
CA THR A 47 -1.43 -16.72 -10.47
C THR A 47 -0.57 -16.11 -11.58
N SER A 48 -0.93 -16.38 -12.84
CA SER A 48 -0.30 -15.68 -13.97
C SER A 48 -0.42 -14.16 -13.87
N ALA A 49 -1.55 -13.65 -13.35
CA ALA A 49 -1.74 -12.21 -13.13
C ALA A 49 -0.82 -11.67 -12.02
N GLY A 50 -0.64 -12.42 -10.93
CA GLY A 50 0.30 -12.08 -9.86
C GLY A 50 1.75 -12.05 -10.34
N PHE A 51 2.14 -12.99 -11.21
CA PHE A 51 3.46 -12.95 -11.85
C PHE A 51 3.62 -11.73 -12.76
N GLN A 52 2.61 -11.40 -13.57
CA GLN A 52 2.66 -10.18 -14.40
C GLN A 52 2.80 -8.92 -13.55
N PHE A 53 2.09 -8.84 -12.43
CA PHE A 53 2.24 -7.75 -11.46
C PHE A 53 3.69 -7.61 -10.96
N LEU A 54 4.35 -8.72 -10.61
CA LEU A 54 5.75 -8.70 -10.17
C LEU A 54 6.74 -8.22 -11.24
N LEU A 55 6.43 -8.40 -12.52
CA LEU A 55 7.26 -7.95 -13.64
C LEU A 55 7.11 -6.46 -13.95
N LEU A 56 6.11 -5.79 -13.37
CA LEU A 56 5.94 -4.35 -13.49
C LEU A 56 7.10 -3.61 -12.81
N ASN A 57 7.39 -2.39 -13.28
CA ASN A 57 8.34 -1.53 -12.56
C ASN A 57 7.72 -1.01 -11.23
N SER A 58 8.56 -0.51 -10.31
CA SER A 58 8.09 -0.08 -8.97
C SER A 58 6.96 0.94 -9.00
N VAL A 59 6.98 1.89 -9.94
CA VAL A 59 5.92 2.90 -10.08
C VAL A 59 4.60 2.23 -10.49
N GLN A 60 4.65 1.33 -11.47
CA GLN A 60 3.49 0.56 -11.93
C GLN A 60 2.95 -0.37 -10.84
N GLN A 61 3.83 -1.02 -10.06
CA GLN A 61 3.43 -1.86 -8.93
C GLN A 61 2.67 -1.06 -7.87
N VAL A 62 3.19 0.10 -7.47
CA VAL A 62 2.54 0.98 -6.49
C VAL A 62 1.16 1.43 -7.00
N TRP A 63 1.08 1.92 -8.23
CA TRP A 63 -0.22 2.35 -8.78
C TRP A 63 -1.21 1.21 -8.92
N THR A 64 -0.77 0.03 -9.36
CA THR A 64 -1.63 -1.15 -9.45
C THR A 64 -2.15 -1.54 -8.07
N TYR A 65 -1.28 -1.57 -7.05
CA TYR A 65 -1.69 -1.82 -5.67
C TYR A 65 -2.73 -0.82 -5.18
N ILE A 66 -2.52 0.49 -5.39
CA ILE A 66 -3.45 1.53 -4.96
C ILE A 66 -4.81 1.38 -5.65
N ILE A 67 -4.83 1.03 -6.94
CA ILE A 67 -6.09 0.80 -7.68
C ILE A 67 -6.84 -0.42 -7.11
N GLU A 68 -6.15 -1.55 -6.92
CA GLU A 68 -6.77 -2.75 -6.35
C GLU A 68 -7.22 -2.54 -4.90
N TYR A 69 -6.49 -1.74 -4.12
CA TYR A 69 -6.90 -1.32 -2.78
C TYR A 69 -8.22 -0.54 -2.81
N LEU A 70 -8.33 0.46 -3.69
CA LEU A 70 -9.57 1.23 -3.84
C LEU A 70 -10.74 0.34 -4.23
N LYS A 71 -10.55 -0.62 -5.15
CA LYS A 71 -11.58 -1.59 -5.54
C LYS A 71 -12.00 -2.48 -4.35
N LEU A 72 -11.03 -2.98 -3.58
CA LEU A 72 -11.30 -3.80 -2.39
C LEU A 72 -12.15 -3.02 -1.37
N GLU A 73 -11.74 -1.82 -1.00
CA GLU A 73 -12.49 -0.99 -0.04
C GLU A 73 -13.87 -0.59 -0.57
N THR A 74 -13.99 -0.35 -1.88
CA THR A 74 -15.30 -0.16 -2.54
C THR A 74 -16.22 -1.35 -2.33
N SER A 75 -15.70 -2.57 -2.51
CA SER A 75 -16.48 -3.80 -2.35
C SER A 75 -16.94 -4.05 -0.91
N LYS A 76 -16.21 -3.49 0.08
CA LYS A 76 -16.56 -3.51 1.50
C LYS A 76 -17.57 -2.42 1.90
N GLY A 77 -17.97 -1.55 0.97
CA GLY A 77 -18.90 -0.45 1.21
C GLY A 77 -18.28 0.78 1.86
N CYS A 78 -16.95 0.91 1.85
CA CYS A 78 -16.26 2.08 2.37
C CYS A 78 -16.54 3.33 1.51
N ASP A 79 -16.56 4.50 2.15
CA ASP A 79 -16.68 5.77 1.42
C ASP A 79 -15.36 6.14 0.75
N ILE A 80 -15.20 5.72 -0.49
CA ILE A 80 -14.00 5.96 -1.31
C ILE A 80 -13.68 7.45 -1.42
N LYS A 81 -14.67 8.35 -1.33
CA LYS A 81 -14.43 9.80 -1.46
C LYS A 81 -13.43 10.28 -0.42
N SER A 82 -13.58 9.81 0.82
CA SER A 82 -12.71 10.16 1.94
C SER A 82 -11.27 9.62 1.74
N ILE A 83 -11.14 8.43 1.16
CA ILE A 83 -9.86 7.78 0.84
C ILE A 83 -9.17 8.49 -0.33
N LEU A 84 -9.91 8.79 -1.40
CA LEU A 84 -9.40 9.45 -2.60
C LEU A 84 -8.97 10.89 -2.31
N ASP A 85 -9.74 11.61 -1.49
CA ASP A 85 -9.38 12.95 -1.01
C ASP A 85 -8.01 12.94 -0.32
N LEU A 86 -7.78 12.00 0.61
CA LEU A 86 -6.48 11.84 1.27
C LEU A 86 -5.37 11.52 0.26
N LEU A 87 -5.59 10.58 -0.64
CA LEU A 87 -4.60 10.18 -1.65
C LEU A 87 -4.20 11.36 -2.54
N ILE A 88 -5.16 12.16 -3.02
CA ILE A 88 -4.91 13.36 -3.81
C ILE A 88 -4.11 14.38 -3.00
N ARG A 89 -4.49 14.62 -1.73
CA ARG A 89 -3.74 15.54 -0.84
C ARG A 89 -2.29 15.10 -0.65
N VAL A 90 -2.04 13.80 -0.47
CA VAL A 90 -0.67 13.24 -0.36
C VAL A 90 0.10 13.42 -1.68
N VAL A 91 -0.50 13.08 -2.82
CA VAL A 91 0.13 13.23 -4.15
C VAL A 91 0.45 14.71 -4.44
N LEU A 92 -0.45 15.63 -4.11
CA LEU A 92 -0.21 17.07 -4.26
C LEU A 92 0.86 17.58 -3.31
N CYS A 93 0.92 17.06 -2.08
CA CYS A 93 2.02 17.36 -1.16
C CYS A 93 3.37 16.98 -1.78
N VAL A 94 3.42 15.85 -2.51
CA VAL A 94 4.60 15.39 -3.24
C VAL A 94 4.94 16.27 -4.43
N ALA A 95 3.95 16.55 -5.28
CA ALA A 95 4.14 17.31 -6.50
C ALA A 95 4.57 18.77 -6.24
N ARG A 96 4.21 19.35 -5.10
CA ARG A 96 4.53 20.75 -4.74
C ARG A 96 5.97 20.95 -4.23
N GLY A 97 6.76 19.87 -4.09
CA GLY A 97 8.22 19.93 -4.21
C GLY A 97 9.04 20.52 -3.06
N ASN A 98 8.45 20.93 -1.92
CA ASN A 98 9.21 21.50 -0.80
C ASN A 98 9.11 20.67 0.50
N PHE A 99 9.33 19.36 0.41
CA PHE A 99 9.38 18.47 1.58
C PHE A 99 10.44 18.83 2.62
N SER A 100 11.45 19.62 2.24
CA SER A 100 12.49 20.09 3.18
C SER A 100 11.93 20.97 4.30
N GLN A 101 10.71 21.52 4.18
CA GLN A 101 10.17 22.48 5.16
C GLN A 101 8.74 22.16 5.65
N THR A 102 7.97 21.31 4.97
CA THR A 102 6.60 20.98 5.37
C THR A 102 6.34 19.48 5.29
N ALA A 103 6.07 18.86 6.44
CA ALA A 103 5.51 17.52 6.52
C ALA A 103 4.00 17.57 6.29
N PHE A 104 3.41 16.47 5.80
CA PHE A 104 1.96 16.34 5.74
C PHE A 104 1.40 16.27 7.16
N GLU A 105 0.56 17.25 7.54
CA GLU A 105 -0.05 17.29 8.86
C GLU A 105 -1.25 16.34 8.91
N ILE A 106 -1.23 15.45 9.89
CA ILE A 106 -2.35 14.55 10.18
C ILE A 106 -3.34 15.35 11.04
N ASP A 107 -4.57 15.50 10.55
CA ASP A 107 -5.65 16.19 11.25
C ASP A 107 -6.31 15.23 12.25
N ASN A 108 -6.71 15.76 13.41
CA ASN A 108 -7.41 15.00 14.44
C ASN A 108 -8.82 14.58 14.02
N ASN A 109 -9.38 15.20 12.98
CA ASN A 109 -10.72 14.91 12.45
C ASN A 109 -10.73 13.87 11.33
N TRP A 110 -9.64 13.14 11.10
CA TRP A 110 -9.61 12.11 10.08
C TRP A 110 -10.56 10.96 10.41
N THR A 111 -11.19 10.45 9.36
CA THR A 111 -12.03 9.26 9.42
C THR A 111 -11.19 8.01 9.70
N SER A 112 -11.84 6.95 10.21
CA SER A 112 -11.20 5.65 10.40
C SER A 112 -10.56 5.14 9.10
N ASP A 113 -11.26 5.29 7.97
CA ASP A 113 -10.80 4.81 6.65
C ASP A 113 -9.54 5.55 6.18
N GLN A 114 -9.45 6.87 6.44
CA GLN A 114 -8.27 7.67 6.15
C GLN A 114 -7.06 7.24 6.98
N MET A 115 -7.27 6.97 8.27
CA MET A 115 -6.21 6.48 9.15
C MET A 115 -5.75 5.07 8.77
N THR A 116 -6.68 4.20 8.38
CA THR A 116 -6.39 2.85 7.86
C THR A 116 -5.54 2.93 6.59
N LEU A 117 -5.93 3.76 5.60
CA LEU A 117 -5.11 3.97 4.39
C LEU A 117 -3.71 4.47 4.76
N LEU A 118 -3.58 5.44 5.67
CA LEU A 118 -2.27 5.97 6.08
C LEU A 118 -1.38 4.88 6.67
N MET A 119 -1.93 4.01 7.53
CA MET A 119 -1.18 2.90 8.10
C MET A 119 -0.74 1.89 7.04
N HIS A 120 -1.61 1.56 6.08
CA HIS A 120 -1.21 0.71 4.96
C HIS A 120 -0.12 1.36 4.10
N MET A 121 -0.24 2.64 3.76
CA MET A 121 0.82 3.36 3.04
C MET A 121 2.15 3.36 3.81
N ARG A 122 2.11 3.40 5.15
CA ARG A 122 3.30 3.29 5.99
C ARG A 122 3.90 1.88 5.94
N GLU A 123 3.08 0.85 6.03
CA GLU A 123 3.52 -0.56 5.93
C GLU A 123 4.20 -0.85 4.59
N LEU A 124 3.68 -0.26 3.51
CA LEU A 124 4.24 -0.33 2.17
C LEU A 124 5.50 0.53 1.99
N GLY A 125 5.92 1.27 3.02
CA GLY A 125 7.02 2.21 3.00
C GLY A 125 6.72 3.53 2.26
N LEU A 126 5.55 3.70 1.66
CA LEU A 126 5.20 4.87 0.84
C LEU A 126 5.19 6.17 1.65
N VAL A 127 4.89 6.09 2.95
CA VAL A 127 4.92 7.23 3.86
C VAL A 127 5.71 6.92 5.12
N PHE A 128 6.40 7.93 5.63
CA PHE A 128 7.05 7.88 6.93
C PHE A 128 6.26 8.71 7.95
N ILE A 129 5.75 8.07 9.00
CA ILE A 129 5.06 8.75 10.10
C ILE A 129 6.09 9.06 11.20
N ARG A 130 6.37 10.34 11.43
CA ARG A 130 7.27 10.78 12.50
C ARG A 130 6.59 10.59 13.86
N LYS A 131 7.22 9.82 14.75
CA LYS A 131 6.80 9.75 16.17
C LYS A 131 6.97 11.14 16.80
N ARG A 132 5.94 11.63 17.50
CA ARG A 132 6.11 12.85 18.31
C ARG A 132 7.22 12.58 19.33
N LYS A 133 8.12 13.55 19.51
CA LYS A 133 9.07 13.49 20.62
C LYS A 133 8.22 13.78 21.85
N ASP A 134 7.81 12.74 22.55
CA ASP A 134 7.20 12.89 23.88
C ASP A 134 8.17 13.77 24.67
N GLY A 135 7.66 14.91 25.18
CA GLY A 135 8.44 15.90 25.91
C GLY A 135 8.97 15.35 27.23
#